data_AF-A0A354T728-F1
#
_entry.id   AF-A0A354T728-F1
#
_cell.length_a   1.000
_cell.length_b   1.000
_cell.length_c   1.000
_cell.angle_alpha   90.00
_cell.angle_beta   90.00
_cell.angle_gamma   90.00
#
_symmetry.space_group_name_H-M   'P 1'
#
loop_
_entity.id
_entity.type
_entity.pdbx_description
1 polymer ?
#
loop_
_entity_poly.entity_id
_entity_poly.type
_entity_poly.pdbx_seq_one_letter_code
_entity_poly.pdbx_strand_id
1 'polypeptide(L)'
;METTIPPQRGAFIAKLGAWLQVAAALGIVGAIFAVSNASKVLSAPGVDDPSRFSEAIGDVLVCALIAVRLSLVGLVLVTIALTVFRYRSKWMYQMLCYFGLFSIGLSLCQLVFGYHLITWHLMFGVFFLIFALVKKEEFIRSVPPKRPLPSCYNLDP
;
A
#
# COMPACT_ATOMS: atom_id res chain seq x y z
N MET A 1 27.71 -14.18 13.71
CA MET A 1 26.93 -15.22 13.00
C MET A 1 25.90 -14.52 12.15
N GLU A 2 26.19 -14.35 10.86
CA GLU A 2 25.31 -13.68 9.91
C GLU A 2 24.43 -14.76 9.27
N THR A 3 23.21 -14.92 9.79
CA THR A 3 22.26 -15.89 9.24
C THR A 3 21.83 -15.43 7.86
N THR A 4 22.28 -16.14 6.82
CA THR A 4 21.92 -15.90 5.42
C THR A 4 20.46 -16.26 5.18
N ILE A 5 19.57 -15.31 5.45
CA ILE A 5 18.16 -15.44 5.08
C ILE A 5 18.08 -15.58 3.55
N PRO A 6 17.40 -16.61 3.02
CA PRO A 6 17.31 -16.79 1.57
C PRO A 6 16.64 -15.57 0.91
N PRO A 7 17.21 -15.03 -0.18
CA PRO A 7 16.76 -13.78 -0.80
C PRO A 7 15.29 -13.81 -1.26
N GLN A 8 14.71 -15.00 -1.42
CA GLN A 8 13.32 -15.19 -1.82
C GLN A 8 12.30 -14.76 -0.74
N ARG A 9 12.64 -14.86 0.56
CA ARG A 9 11.66 -14.57 1.65
C ARG A 9 11.32 -13.08 1.74
N GLY A 10 12.32 -12.20 1.65
CA GLY A 10 12.12 -10.75 1.70
C GLY A 10 11.29 -10.23 0.53
N ALA A 11 11.53 -10.76 -0.68
CA ALA A 11 10.77 -10.41 -1.87
C ALA A 11 9.29 -10.85 -1.79
N PHE A 12 9.01 -12.03 -1.22
CA PHE A 12 7.65 -12.51 -1.02
C PHE A 12 6.88 -11.62 -0.03
N ILE A 13 7.46 -11.33 1.13
CA ILE A 13 6.84 -10.48 2.16
C ILE A 13 6.57 -9.07 1.63
N ALA A 14 7.53 -8.51 0.90
CA ALA A 14 7.39 -7.23 0.20
C ALA A 14 6.20 -7.20 -0.77
N LYS A 15 6.10 -8.22 -1.64
CA LYS A 15 5.01 -8.32 -2.62
C LYS A 15 3.66 -8.52 -1.95
N LEU A 16 3.59 -9.35 -0.91
CA LEU A 16 2.37 -9.59 -0.16
C LEU A 16 1.89 -8.32 0.53
N GLY A 17 2.81 -7.59 1.19
CA GLY A 17 2.50 -6.30 1.80
C GLY A 17 2.00 -5.27 0.78
N ALA A 18 2.63 -5.21 -0.40
CA ALA A 18 2.18 -4.33 -1.48
C ALA A 18 0.80 -4.70 -2.02
N TRP A 19 0.50 -5.99 -2.20
CA TRP A 19 -0.83 -6.44 -2.62
C TRP A 19 -1.93 -6.08 -1.62
N LEU A 20 -1.64 -6.20 -0.32
CA LEU A 20 -2.56 -5.77 0.73
C LEU A 20 -2.82 -4.25 0.68
N GLN A 21 -1.83 -3.45 0.29
CA GLN A 21 -2.05 -2.01 0.07
C GLN A 21 -2.91 -1.72 -1.16
N VAL A 22 -2.75 -2.48 -2.25
CA VAL A 22 -3.60 -2.35 -3.43
C VAL A 22 -5.06 -2.68 -3.09
N ALA A 23 -5.29 -3.69 -2.24
CA ALA A 23 -6.64 -4.02 -1.76
C ALA A 23 -7.31 -2.83 -1.04
N ALA A 24 -6.55 -2.05 -0.27
CA ALA A 24 -7.05 -0.84 0.37
C ALA A 24 -7.46 0.22 -0.65
N ALA A 25 -6.65 0.45 -1.67
CA ALA A 25 -6.98 1.38 -2.76
C ALA A 25 -8.25 0.94 -3.51
N LEU A 26 -8.39 -0.35 -3.79
CA LEU A 26 -9.60 -0.91 -4.39
C LEU A 26 -10.83 -0.73 -3.49
N GLY A 27 -10.68 -0.88 -2.18
CA GLY A 27 -11.74 -0.61 -1.21
C GLY A 27 -12.25 0.83 -1.26
N ILE A 28 -11.34 1.80 -1.39
CA ILE A 28 -11.70 3.22 -1.54
C ILE A 28 -12.45 3.47 -2.85
N VAL A 29 -11.97 2.90 -3.96
CA VAL A 29 -12.66 2.99 -5.25
C VAL A 29 -14.06 2.37 -5.17
N GLY A 30 -14.18 1.19 -4.56
CA GLY A 30 -15.47 0.53 -4.33
C GLY A 30 -16.43 1.38 -3.49
N ALA A 31 -15.95 2.02 -2.43
CA ALA A 31 -16.75 2.93 -1.62
C ALA A 31 -17.26 4.13 -2.45
N ILE A 32 -16.42 4.73 -3.30
CA ILE A 32 -16.83 5.84 -4.18
C ILE A 32 -17.93 5.39 -5.16
N PHE A 33 -17.80 4.20 -5.75
CA PHE A 33 -18.82 3.64 -6.64
C PHE A 33 -20.13 3.36 -5.89
N ALA A 34 -20.05 2.79 -4.69
CA ALA A 34 -21.23 2.49 -3.88
C ALA A 34 -21.98 3.77 -3.49
N VAL A 35 -21.26 4.81 -3.03
CA VAL A 35 -21.85 6.11 -2.71
C VAL A 35 -22.45 6.76 -3.96
N SER A 36 -21.75 6.72 -5.10
CA SER A 36 -22.26 7.27 -6.35
C SER A 36 -23.55 6.60 -6.82
N ASN A 37 -23.65 5.27 -6.66
CA ASN A 37 -24.86 4.53 -7.00
C ASN A 37 -25.99 4.79 -6.00
N ALA A 38 -25.69 4.88 -4.71
CA ALA A 38 -26.66 5.22 -3.68
C ALA A 38 -27.27 6.62 -3.90
N SER A 39 -26.45 7.60 -4.28
CA SER A 39 -26.91 8.95 -4.64
C SER A 39 -27.85 8.95 -5.85
N LYS A 40 -27.58 8.12 -6.87
CA LYS A 40 -28.48 7.99 -8.04
C LYS A 40 -29.86 7.46 -7.66
N VAL A 41 -29.92 6.51 -6.72
CA VAL A 41 -31.19 5.96 -6.22
C VAL A 41 -31.97 7.01 -5.43
N LEU A 42 -31.29 7.81 -4.61
CA LEU A 42 -31.90 8.92 -3.88
C LEU A 42 -32.41 10.05 -4.79
N SER A 43 -31.78 10.28 -5.94
CA SER A 43 -32.23 11.29 -6.92
C SER A 43 -33.41 10.81 -7.77
N ALA A 44 -33.83 9.55 -7.67
CA ALA A 44 -34.98 9.05 -8.40
C ALA A 44 -36.28 9.57 -7.73
N PRO A 45 -37.19 10.21 -8.49
CA PRO A 45 -38.42 10.74 -7.92
C PRO A 45 -39.32 9.62 -7.36
N GLY A 46 -39.75 9.77 -6.10
CA GLY A 46 -40.68 8.85 -5.44
C GLY A 46 -40.04 7.79 -4.52
N VAL A 47 -38.75 7.85 -4.24
CA VAL A 47 -38.07 6.94 -3.29
C VAL A 47 -37.95 7.59 -1.91
N ASP A 48 -38.94 7.35 -1.05
CA ASP A 48 -39.02 7.90 0.32
C ASP A 48 -38.59 6.89 1.41
N ASP A 49 -37.87 5.81 1.06
CA ASP A 49 -37.41 4.80 2.03
C ASP A 49 -35.94 5.02 2.45
N PRO A 50 -35.66 5.84 3.49
CA PRO A 50 -34.31 6.07 4.01
C PRO A 50 -33.66 4.83 4.63
N SER A 51 -34.44 3.81 4.96
CA SER A 51 -33.98 2.54 5.55
C SER A 51 -32.99 1.81 4.62
N ARG A 52 -33.31 1.73 3.32
CA ARG A 52 -32.44 1.08 2.32
C ARG A 52 -31.13 1.81 2.11
N PHE A 53 -31.14 3.14 2.25
CA PHE A 53 -29.93 3.95 2.15
C PHE A 53 -29.01 3.73 3.36
N SER A 54 -29.58 3.68 4.57
CA SER A 54 -28.83 3.43 5.80
C SER A 54 -28.16 2.05 5.80
N GLU A 55 -28.86 1.02 5.31
CA GLU A 55 -28.32 -0.34 5.22
C GLU A 55 -27.15 -0.42 4.24
N ALA A 56 -27.31 0.15 3.03
CA ALA A 56 -26.25 0.19 2.02
C ALA A 56 -25.00 0.95 2.50
N ILE A 57 -25.16 2.05 3.24
CA ILE A 57 -24.04 2.77 3.85
C ILE A 57 -23.36 1.92 4.92
N GLY A 58 -24.15 1.22 5.74
CA GLY A 58 -23.64 0.33 6.80
C GLY A 58 -22.67 -0.70 6.23
N ASP A 59 -23.07 -1.39 5.16
CA ASP A 59 -22.23 -2.39 4.50
C ASP A 59 -20.94 -1.81 3.92
N VAL A 60 -21.02 -0.63 3.29
CA VAL A 60 -19.84 0.09 2.77
C VAL A 60 -18.88 0.46 3.90
N LEU A 61 -19.40 0.91 5.04
CA LEU A 61 -18.59 1.27 6.19
C LEU A 61 -17.85 0.06 6.78
N VAL A 62 -18.54 -1.09 6.89
CA VAL A 62 -17.93 -2.35 7.36
C VAL A 62 -16.84 -2.82 6.40
N CYS A 63 -17.12 -2.78 5.09
CA CYS A 63 -16.12 -3.13 4.06
C CYS A 63 -14.90 -2.21 4.12
N ALA A 64 -15.12 -0.90 4.29
CA ALA A 64 -14.06 0.08 4.44
C ALA A 64 -13.22 -0.18 5.71
N LEU A 65 -13.85 -0.51 6.83
CA LEU A 65 -13.14 -0.86 8.07
C LEU A 65 -12.25 -2.10 7.88
N ILE A 66 -12.73 -3.14 7.21
CA ILE A 66 -11.94 -4.34 6.92
C ILE A 66 -10.75 -3.98 6.00
N ALA A 67 -10.99 -3.18 4.97
CA ALA A 67 -9.93 -2.73 4.06
C ALA A 67 -8.84 -1.92 4.78
N VAL A 68 -9.22 -1.02 5.70
CA VAL A 68 -8.27 -0.26 6.54
C VAL A 68 -7.45 -1.19 7.43
N ARG A 69 -8.07 -2.21 8.04
CA ARG A 69 -7.34 -3.18 8.88
C ARG A 69 -6.34 -3.99 8.04
N LEU A 70 -6.73 -4.43 6.85
CA LEU A 70 -5.84 -5.15 5.92
C LEU A 70 -4.68 -4.26 5.43
N SER A 71 -4.95 -2.98 5.16
CA SER A 71 -3.93 -1.99 4.83
C SER A 71 -2.89 -1.84 5.94
N LEU A 72 -3.34 -1.78 7.20
CA LEU A 72 -2.43 -1.66 8.34
C LEU A 72 -1.49 -2.86 8.44
N VAL A 73 -2.00 -4.07 8.22
CA VAL A 73 -1.17 -5.30 8.18
C VAL A 73 -0.18 -5.23 7.02
N GLY A 74 -0.62 -4.80 5.83
CA GLY A 74 0.24 -4.59 4.68
C GLY A 74 1.38 -3.60 4.97
N LEU A 75 1.10 -2.53 5.72
CA LEU A 75 2.06 -1.50 6.10
C LEU A 75 3.17 -2.07 6.99
N VAL A 76 2.77 -2.87 7.98
CA VAL A 76 3.71 -3.55 8.88
C VAL A 76 4.60 -4.51 8.09
N LEU A 77 4.04 -5.30 7.16
CA LEU A 77 4.81 -6.22 6.33
C LEU A 77 5.82 -5.49 5.43
N VAL A 78 5.43 -4.38 4.79
CA VAL A 78 6.35 -3.55 3.99
C VAL A 78 7.46 -2.97 4.87
N THR A 79 7.12 -2.49 6.06
CA THR A 79 8.11 -1.94 7.01
C THR A 79 9.12 -3.01 7.43
N ILE A 80 8.66 -4.23 7.74
CA ILE A 80 9.53 -5.37 8.06
C ILE A 80 10.40 -5.74 6.86
N ALA A 81 9.84 -5.79 5.65
CA ALA A 81 10.59 -6.05 4.42
C ALA A 81 11.72 -5.03 4.19
N LEU A 82 11.48 -3.76 4.52
CA LEU A 82 12.45 -2.68 4.35
C LEU A 82 13.52 -2.63 5.44
N THR A 83 13.16 -2.93 6.68
CA THR A 83 14.04 -2.79 7.86
C THR A 83 14.80 -4.07 8.17
N VAL A 84 14.10 -5.20 8.29
CA VAL A 84 14.67 -6.50 8.68
C VAL A 84 15.32 -7.19 7.49
N PHE A 85 14.59 -7.31 6.37
CA PHE A 85 15.10 -8.01 5.19
C PHE A 85 15.95 -7.13 4.26
N ARG A 86 15.98 -5.81 4.53
CA ARG A 86 16.70 -4.80 3.72
C ARG A 86 16.46 -4.98 2.22
N TYR A 87 15.24 -5.34 1.83
CA TYR A 87 14.91 -5.56 0.42
C TYR A 87 14.98 -4.23 -0.33
N ARG A 88 15.90 -4.13 -1.29
CA ARG A 88 16.13 -2.95 -2.14
C ARG A 88 15.94 -3.35 -3.59
N SER A 89 14.86 -2.89 -4.21
CA SER A 89 14.61 -3.03 -5.65
C SER A 89 13.98 -1.76 -6.21
N LYS A 90 14.23 -1.47 -7.48
CA LYS A 90 13.60 -0.34 -8.20
C LYS A 90 12.07 -0.37 -8.11
N TRP A 91 11.48 -1.57 -8.16
CA TRP A 91 10.03 -1.75 -8.03
C TRP A 91 9.53 -1.37 -6.63
N MET A 92 10.24 -1.78 -5.56
CA MET A 92 9.88 -1.40 -4.20
C MET A 92 9.97 0.12 -3.98
N TYR A 93 10.99 0.77 -4.56
CA TYR A 93 11.10 2.23 -4.52
C TYR A 93 9.90 2.93 -5.16
N GLN A 94 9.49 2.49 -6.35
CA GLN A 94 8.30 3.05 -7.01
C GLN A 94 7.06 2.88 -6.14
N MET A 95 6.85 1.68 -5.59
CA MET A 95 5.74 1.41 -4.67
C MET A 95 5.76 2.32 -3.44
N LEU A 96 6.92 2.56 -2.85
CA LEU A 96 7.06 3.45 -1.69
C LEU A 96 6.72 4.90 -2.02
N CYS A 97 7.14 5.39 -3.19
CA CYS A 97 6.79 6.73 -3.65
C CYS A 97 5.28 6.86 -3.92
N TYR A 98 4.68 5.89 -4.62
CA TYR A 98 3.22 5.88 -4.86
C TYR A 98 2.45 5.84 -3.55
N PHE A 99 2.86 4.99 -2.61
CA PHE A 99 2.22 4.88 -1.30
C PHE A 99 2.34 6.17 -0.49
N GLY A 100 3.53 6.79 -0.46
CA GLY A 100 3.73 8.07 0.22
C GLY A 100 2.84 9.17 -0.35
N LEU A 101 2.81 9.32 -1.67
CA LEU A 101 1.96 10.30 -2.36
C LEU A 101 0.48 10.02 -2.13
N PHE A 102 0.05 8.76 -2.22
CA PHE A 102 -1.33 8.35 -2.01
C PHE A 102 -1.79 8.63 -0.57
N SER A 103 -0.97 8.29 0.43
CA SER A 103 -1.27 8.54 1.84
C SER A 103 -1.36 10.04 2.15
N ILE A 104 -0.47 10.86 1.56
CA ILE A 104 -0.54 12.32 1.67
C ILE A 104 -1.80 12.85 0.98
N GLY A 105 -2.11 12.38 -0.22
CA GLY A 105 -3.30 12.78 -0.97
C GLY A 105 -4.60 12.45 -0.23
N LEU A 106 -4.70 11.25 0.34
CA LEU A 106 -5.83 10.86 1.20
C LEU A 106 -5.92 11.75 2.44
N SER A 107 -4.80 12.01 3.10
CA SER A 107 -4.78 12.88 4.28
C SER A 107 -5.21 14.31 3.95
N LEU A 108 -4.81 14.86 2.80
CA LEU A 108 -5.23 16.19 2.35
C LEU A 108 -6.72 16.22 2.00
N CYS A 109 -7.22 15.18 1.31
CA CYS A 109 -8.64 15.04 1.02
C CYS A 109 -9.46 15.02 2.32
N GLN A 110 -9.03 14.25 3.31
CA GLN A 110 -9.71 14.14 4.60
C GLN A 110 -9.63 15.42 5.45
N LEU A 111 -8.57 16.22 5.32
CA LEU A 111 -8.45 17.53 5.97
C LEU A 111 -9.61 18.45 5.58
N VAL A 112 -10.04 18.41 4.31
CA VAL A 112 -11.17 19.19 3.81
C VAL A 112 -12.49 18.74 4.46
N PHE A 113 -12.63 17.46 4.81
CA PHE A 113 -13.83 16.90 5.44
C PHE A 113 -13.84 16.98 6.97
N GLY A 114 -12.83 17.58 7.61
CA GLY A 114 -12.83 17.87 9.05
C GLY A 114 -12.58 16.66 9.98
N TYR A 115 -12.08 15.54 9.47
CA TYR A 115 -11.81 14.36 10.30
C TYR A 115 -10.45 14.46 11.01
N HIS A 116 -10.47 14.68 12.33
CA HIS A 116 -9.27 14.89 13.16
C HIS A 116 -8.39 13.64 13.40
N LEU A 117 -8.90 12.43 13.17
CA LEU A 117 -8.24 11.15 13.51
C LEU A 117 -7.08 10.77 12.57
N ILE A 118 -6.79 11.58 11.54
CA ILE A 118 -6.02 11.19 10.35
C ILE A 118 -4.57 11.70 10.32
N THR A 119 -4.13 12.49 11.30
CA THR A 119 -2.76 13.03 11.35
C THR A 119 -1.68 11.96 11.21
N TRP A 120 -1.96 10.73 11.64
CA TRP A 120 -1.06 9.57 11.55
C TRP A 120 -0.73 9.17 10.10
N HIS A 121 -1.71 9.18 9.19
CA HIS A 121 -1.49 8.79 7.79
C HIS A 121 -0.58 9.78 7.06
N LEU A 122 -0.68 11.07 7.41
CA LEU A 122 0.24 12.09 6.91
C LEU A 122 1.67 11.78 7.35
N MET A 123 1.88 11.51 8.64
CA MET A 123 3.22 11.22 9.16
C MET A 123 3.83 9.98 8.52
N PHE A 124 3.06 8.90 8.37
CA PHE A 124 3.53 7.69 7.68
C PHE A 124 3.84 7.96 6.21
N GLY A 125 2.94 8.63 5.49
CA GLY A 125 3.12 8.95 4.07
C GLY A 125 4.38 9.77 3.81
N VAL A 126 4.58 10.82 4.62
CA VAL A 126 5.78 11.67 4.55
C VAL A 126 7.03 10.88 4.93
N PHE A 127 6.98 10.06 5.99
CA PHE A 127 8.11 9.22 6.40
C PHE A 127 8.56 8.28 5.28
N PHE A 128 7.64 7.54 4.66
CA PHE A 128 7.98 6.63 3.56
C PHE A 128 8.52 7.36 2.34
N LEU A 129 7.97 8.54 2.03
CA LEU A 129 8.43 9.36 0.92
C LEU A 129 9.85 9.88 1.15
N ILE A 130 10.13 10.46 2.33
CA ILE A 130 11.48 10.91 2.71
C ILE A 130 12.44 9.73 2.70
N PHE A 131 12.06 8.60 3.28
CA PHE A 131 12.88 7.39 3.30
C PHE A 131 13.23 6.92 1.88
N ALA A 132 12.24 6.88 0.98
CA ALA A 132 12.45 6.53 -0.42
C ALA A 132 13.44 7.49 -1.10
N LEU A 133 13.28 8.80 -0.90
CA LEU A 133 14.15 9.82 -1.49
C LEU A 133 15.57 9.76 -0.96
N VAL A 134 15.76 9.66 0.36
CA VAL A 134 17.08 9.56 1.01
C VAL A 134 17.82 8.30 0.58
N LYS A 135 17.10 7.19 0.40
CA LYS A 135 17.67 5.89 0.03
C LYS A 135 17.59 5.59 -1.47
N LYS A 136 17.22 6.57 -2.31
CA LYS A 136 17.01 6.41 -3.75
C LYS A 136 18.18 5.69 -4.43
N GLU A 137 19.42 6.08 -4.13
CA GLU A 137 20.61 5.48 -4.72
C GLU A 137 20.75 3.99 -4.37
N GLU A 138 20.40 3.57 -3.14
CA GLU A 138 20.42 2.16 -2.75
C GLU A 138 19.40 1.32 -3.53
N PHE A 139 18.25 1.91 -3.89
CA PHE A 139 17.20 1.23 -4.65
C PHE A 139 17.48 1.19 -6.16
N ILE A 140 18.09 2.23 -6.72
CA ILE A 140 18.38 2.31 -8.17
C ILE A 140 19.61 1.47 -8.52
N ARG A 141 20.61 1.45 -7.64
CA ARG A 141 21.88 0.75 -7.86
C ARG A 141 21.81 -0.75 -7.55
N SER A 142 20.63 -1.28 -7.23
CA SER A 142 20.40 -2.65 -6.74
C SER A 142 20.60 -3.76 -7.79
N VAL A 143 21.31 -3.49 -8.89
CA VAL A 143 21.83 -4.55 -9.76
C VAL A 143 23.22 -4.86 -9.25
N PRO A 144 23.41 -5.87 -8.36
CA PRO A 144 24.74 -6.46 -8.27
C PRO A 144 25.06 -6.94 -9.68
N PRO A 145 26.23 -6.60 -10.25
CA PRO A 145 26.65 -7.22 -11.49
C PRO A 145 26.48 -8.72 -11.30
N LYS A 146 25.85 -9.41 -12.27
CA LYS A 146 26.04 -10.86 -12.41
C LYS A 146 27.55 -11.00 -12.43
N ARG A 147 28.18 -11.33 -11.30
CA ARG A 147 29.59 -11.69 -11.33
C ARG A 147 29.58 -12.92 -12.23
N PRO A 148 30.22 -12.86 -13.42
CA PRO A 148 30.41 -14.08 -14.16
C PRO A 148 31.05 -15.05 -13.16
N LEU A 149 30.47 -16.24 -13.04
CA LEU A 149 31.08 -17.28 -12.21
C LEU A 149 32.54 -17.38 -12.68
N PRO A 150 33.50 -17.43 -11.74
CA PRO A 150 34.90 -17.62 -12.09
C PRO A 150 35.00 -18.78 -13.09
N SER A 151 35.80 -18.61 -14.15
CA SER A 151 35.99 -19.60 -15.23
C SER A 151 36.23 -21.03 -14.72
N CYS A 152 36.81 -21.18 -13.53
CA CYS A 152 37.01 -22.46 -12.84
C CYS A 152 35.73 -23.21 -12.42
N TYR A 153 34.52 -22.65 -12.60
CA TYR A 153 33.24 -23.34 -12.44
C TYR A 153 32.60 -23.78 -13.77
N ASN A 154 33.24 -23.53 -14.91
CA ASN A 154 32.88 -24.22 -16.14
C ASN A 154 33.37 -25.67 -16.02
N LEU A 155 32.47 -26.54 -15.54
CA LEU A 155 32.62 -27.98 -15.72
C LEU A 155 32.43 -28.23 -17.22
N ASP A 156 33.52 -28.44 -17.93
CA ASP A 156 33.48 -28.93 -19.30
C ASP A 156 32.70 -30.27 -19.31
N PRO A 157 31.77 -30.46 -20.27
CA PRO A 157 30.96 -31.68 -20.38
C PRO A 157 31.76 -32.92 -20.81
#